data_AF-A0A831KL14-F1
#
_entry.id   AF-A0A831KL14-F1
#
_cell.length_a   1.000
_cell.length_b   1.000
_cell.length_c   1.000
_cell.angle_alpha   90.00
_cell.angle_beta   90.00
_cell.angle_gamma   90.00
#
_symmetry.space_group_name_H-M   'P 1'
#
loop_
_entity.id
_entity.type
_entity.pdbx_description
1 polymer ?
#
loop_
_entity_poly.entity_id
_entity_poly.type
_entity_poly.pdbx_seq_one_letter_code
_entity_poly.pdbx_strand_id
1 'polypeptide(L)'
;MKKVAFISQEFAIDKLPTYAGGLGILAGDLFYSSNDLKYPIYGVTFVNKNGYGKYEIKNKEIIYEEENYDPLEYFLEIEDKFHIDLKDKRIYFKVWQYPLSHSKLFLFDTDLQENDPSIRKLTGRLYYEENEEEKLLKDLLLGLGALEFFENYGIEIDKYHLNESHGGFLAIELYKRYRDINKVKEKVVFTTHSIIAGHDSFDYNLVEKYYDVPGEIKSLSPNRLSLTKVLFELSGFVNAVSYKHKIITESVYNKKVDYVTNGVYHLRWINKKIEYLYDTYLNGWRNEPGKFAYAQSINRKEFIKVKNIVRKDLIDY
;
A
#
# COMPACT_ATOMS: atom_id res chain seq x y z
N MET A 1 -21.06 8.62 0.20
CA MET A 1 -20.17 7.42 0.15
C MET A 1 -19.19 7.54 1.30
N LYS A 2 -18.79 6.42 1.92
CA LYS A 2 -17.78 6.45 2.99
C LYS A 2 -16.41 6.82 2.40
N LYS A 3 -15.68 7.72 3.04
CA LYS A 3 -14.30 8.07 2.72
C LYS A 3 -13.37 7.03 3.35
N VAL A 4 -12.61 6.33 2.51
CA VAL A 4 -11.70 5.27 2.97
C VAL A 4 -10.27 5.72 2.76
N ALA A 5 -9.48 5.71 3.84
CA ALA A 5 -8.04 5.85 3.74
C ALA A 5 -7.39 4.49 3.54
N PHE A 6 -6.68 4.29 2.42
CA PHE A 6 -5.98 3.04 2.11
C PHE A 6 -4.48 3.24 2.35
N ILE A 7 -3.96 2.60 3.39
CA ILE A 7 -2.60 2.81 3.89
C ILE A 7 -1.72 1.64 3.44
N SER A 8 -0.65 1.92 2.70
CA SER A 8 0.28 0.90 2.22
C SER A 8 1.71 1.43 2.08
N GLN A 9 2.70 0.55 2.26
CA GLN A 9 4.11 0.87 2.04
C GLN A 9 4.43 1.19 0.57
N GLU A 10 3.61 0.69 -0.36
CA GLU A 10 3.83 0.84 -1.80
C GLU A 10 2.53 0.98 -2.59
N PHE A 11 2.61 1.72 -3.69
CA PHE A 11 1.58 1.80 -4.73
C PHE A 11 2.29 1.71 -6.07
N ALA A 12 1.83 0.84 -6.97
CA ALA A 12 2.36 0.78 -8.32
C ALA A 12 1.79 1.95 -9.14
N ILE A 13 2.52 3.06 -9.19
CA ILE A 13 2.24 4.18 -10.09
C ILE A 13 2.91 3.91 -11.44
N ASP A 14 2.21 4.17 -12.54
CA ASP A 14 2.73 3.85 -13.87
C ASP A 14 4.05 4.58 -14.15
N LYS A 15 5.05 3.81 -14.62
CA LYS A 15 6.40 4.28 -14.99
C LYS A 15 7.25 4.81 -13.83
N LEU A 16 6.82 4.65 -12.57
CA LEU A 16 7.59 5.07 -11.41
C LEU A 16 8.03 3.86 -10.58
N PRO A 17 9.23 3.88 -9.99
CA PRO A 17 9.77 2.78 -9.17
C PRO A 17 9.16 2.76 -7.75
N THR A 18 7.88 3.09 -7.60
CA THR A 18 7.21 3.29 -6.30
C THR A 18 6.76 2.00 -5.61
N TYR A 19 7.10 0.85 -6.17
CA TYR A 19 6.72 -0.48 -5.69
C TYR A 19 7.78 -1.53 -6.02
N ALA A 20 7.76 -2.63 -5.26
CA ALA A 20 8.64 -3.79 -5.37
C ALA A 20 7.91 -5.04 -5.87
N GLY A 21 6.59 -5.15 -5.67
CA GLY A 21 5.89 -6.38 -6.02
C GLY A 21 4.36 -6.31 -6.04
N GLY A 22 3.75 -7.47 -5.78
CA GLY A 22 2.31 -7.68 -5.96
C GLY A 22 1.42 -6.86 -5.00
N LEU A 23 1.93 -6.50 -3.82
CA LEU A 23 1.19 -5.69 -2.85
C LEU A 23 0.99 -4.25 -3.38
N GLY A 24 2.01 -3.66 -3.98
CA GLY A 24 1.96 -2.36 -4.64
C GLY A 24 1.15 -2.39 -5.94
N ILE A 25 1.26 -3.47 -6.73
CA ILE A 25 0.38 -3.68 -7.90
C ILE A 25 -1.09 -3.65 -7.48
N LEU A 26 -1.46 -4.41 -6.45
CA LEU A 26 -2.82 -4.42 -5.93
C LEU A 26 -3.27 -3.03 -5.47
N ALA A 27 -2.43 -2.33 -4.68
CA ALA A 27 -2.75 -1.00 -4.18
C ALA A 27 -2.96 0.01 -5.34
N GLY A 28 -2.09 -0.03 -6.34
CA GLY A 28 -2.20 0.80 -7.55
C GLY A 28 -3.48 0.49 -8.35
N ASP A 29 -3.75 -0.79 -8.61
CA ASP A 29 -4.93 -1.21 -9.37
C ASP A 29 -6.24 -0.89 -8.66
N LEU A 30 -6.29 -1.08 -7.33
CA LEU A 30 -7.40 -0.68 -6.50
C LEU A 30 -7.62 0.84 -6.57
N PHE A 31 -6.54 1.62 -6.53
CA PHE A 31 -6.58 3.07 -6.59
C PHE A 31 -7.09 3.59 -7.95
N TYR A 32 -6.53 3.12 -9.06
CA TYR A 32 -6.99 3.50 -10.41
C TYR A 32 -8.44 3.06 -10.66
N SER A 33 -8.79 1.82 -10.32
CA SER A 33 -10.17 1.32 -10.45
C SER A 33 -11.15 2.18 -9.63
N SER A 34 -10.77 2.56 -8.41
CA SER A 34 -11.62 3.39 -7.55
C SER A 34 -11.80 4.80 -8.11
N ASN A 35 -10.76 5.37 -8.71
CA ASN A 35 -10.85 6.67 -9.37
C ASN A 35 -11.86 6.65 -10.53
N ASP A 36 -11.80 5.63 -11.38
CA ASP A 36 -12.72 5.47 -12.52
C ASP A 36 -14.17 5.22 -12.07
N LEU A 37 -14.34 4.45 -11.00
CA LEU A 37 -15.63 4.23 -10.34
C LEU A 37 -16.11 5.43 -9.53
N LYS A 38 -15.33 6.52 -9.48
CA LYS A 38 -15.60 7.75 -8.70
C LYS A 38 -15.79 7.48 -7.21
N TYR A 39 -15.17 6.42 -6.71
CA TYR A 39 -15.19 6.06 -5.29
C TYR A 39 -14.03 6.77 -4.58
N PRO A 40 -14.29 7.62 -3.57
CA PRO A 40 -13.29 8.51 -2.99
C PRO A 40 -12.33 7.77 -2.04
N ILE A 41 -11.28 7.18 -2.60
CA ILE A 41 -10.17 6.59 -1.82
C ILE A 41 -9.07 7.61 -1.60
N TYR A 42 -8.57 7.63 -0.37
CA TYR A 42 -7.43 8.44 0.06
C TYR A 42 -6.25 7.49 0.32
N GLY A 43 -5.42 7.28 -0.70
CA GLY A 43 -4.21 6.48 -0.59
C GLY A 43 -3.13 7.21 0.21
N VAL A 44 -2.40 6.49 1.06
CA VAL A 44 -1.24 7.02 1.79
C VAL A 44 -0.07 6.04 1.68
N THR A 45 1.09 6.57 1.30
CA THR A 45 2.33 5.82 1.18
C THR A 45 3.55 6.75 1.35
N PHE A 46 4.77 6.23 1.17
CA PHE A 46 5.98 7.04 1.13
C PHE A 46 6.36 7.39 -0.30
N VAL A 47 7.09 8.50 -0.48
CA VAL A 47 7.54 8.94 -1.81
C VAL A 47 8.43 7.90 -2.49
N ASN A 48 9.28 7.17 -1.76
CA ASN A 48 10.15 6.11 -2.30
C ASN A 48 10.89 6.56 -3.57
N LYS A 49 11.42 7.79 -3.56
CA LYS A 49 12.02 8.45 -4.73
C LYS A 49 13.27 7.76 -5.29
N ASN A 50 13.84 6.83 -4.54
CA ASN A 50 15.00 6.00 -4.90
C ASN A 50 14.63 4.53 -5.15
N GLY A 51 13.36 4.25 -5.40
CA GLY A 51 12.86 2.95 -5.82
C GLY A 51 12.88 1.85 -4.75
N TYR A 52 12.81 0.60 -5.19
CA TYR A 52 13.17 -0.60 -4.42
C TYR A 52 14.59 -1.05 -4.77
N GLY A 53 14.82 -1.32 -6.07
CA GLY A 53 16.14 -1.60 -6.62
C GLY A 53 16.06 -1.93 -8.10
N LYS A 54 17.00 -1.40 -8.87
CA LYS A 54 17.18 -1.75 -10.28
C LYS A 54 18.46 -2.57 -10.41
N TYR A 55 18.39 -3.64 -11.19
CA TYR A 55 19.49 -4.56 -11.37
C TYR A 55 19.78 -4.71 -12.86
N GLU A 56 21.04 -4.54 -13.24
CA GLU A 56 21.52 -4.79 -14.59
C GLU A 56 22.45 -6.00 -14.59
N ILE A 57 22.35 -6.84 -15.62
CA ILE A 57 23.31 -7.94 -15.82
C ILE A 57 24.40 -7.43 -16.77
N LYS A 58 25.58 -7.10 -16.24
CA LYS A 58 26.77 -6.75 -17.04
C LYS A 58 27.81 -7.87 -16.87
N ASN A 59 28.36 -8.39 -17.98
CA ASN A 59 29.39 -9.43 -17.96
C ASN A 59 29.05 -10.69 -17.12
N LYS A 60 27.76 -11.09 -17.08
CA LYS A 60 27.22 -12.18 -16.24
C LYS A 60 27.21 -11.90 -14.73
N GLU A 61 27.44 -10.64 -14.32
CA GLU A 61 27.31 -10.18 -12.95
C GLU A 61 26.06 -9.30 -12.80
N ILE A 62 25.40 -9.42 -11.65
CA ILE A 62 24.26 -8.57 -11.29
C ILE A 62 24.83 -7.30 -10.63
N ILE A 63 24.62 -6.16 -11.27
CA ILE A 63 25.03 -4.85 -10.79
C ILE A 63 23.79 -4.08 -10.34
N TYR A 64 23.86 -3.50 -9.15
CA TYR A 64 22.83 -2.60 -8.65
C TYR A 64 22.93 -1.25 -9.37
N GLU A 65 21.80 -0.76 -9.86
CA GLU A 65 21.63 0.59 -10.37
C GLU A 65 20.60 1.34 -9.54
N GLU A 66 20.79 2.64 -9.39
CA GLU A 66 19.77 3.50 -8.80
C GLU A 66 18.69 3.82 -9.83
N GLU A 67 17.44 3.65 -9.45
CA GLU A 67 16.28 4.09 -10.21
C GLU A 67 15.61 5.20 -9.40
N ASN A 68 16.05 6.43 -9.66
CA ASN A 68 15.58 7.62 -8.97
C ASN A 68 14.67 8.43 -9.90
N TYR A 69 13.71 9.14 -9.33
CA TYR A 69 12.89 10.12 -10.04
C TYR A 69 12.76 11.40 -9.22
N ASP A 70 12.52 12.53 -9.87
CA ASP A 70 12.21 13.78 -9.18
C ASP A 70 10.69 13.85 -8.88
N PRO A 71 10.26 13.87 -7.60
CA PRO A 71 8.85 14.02 -7.26
C PRO A 71 8.15 15.22 -7.91
N LEU A 72 8.87 16.31 -8.17
CA LEU A 72 8.32 17.53 -8.80
C LEU A 72 7.85 17.30 -10.24
N GLU A 73 8.38 16.28 -10.93
CA GLU A 73 7.97 15.96 -12.30
C GLU A 73 6.62 15.25 -12.37
N TYR A 74 6.21 14.59 -11.28
CA TYR A 74 5.07 13.66 -11.29
C TYR A 74 3.96 14.00 -10.30
N PHE A 75 4.27 14.76 -9.25
CA PHE A 75 3.36 15.05 -8.15
C PHE A 75 3.21 16.54 -7.88
N LEU A 76 2.08 16.89 -7.27
CA LEU A 76 1.83 18.22 -6.75
C LEU A 76 2.29 18.28 -5.29
N GLU A 77 3.17 19.22 -4.96
CA GLU A 77 3.52 19.48 -3.57
C GLU A 77 2.33 20.14 -2.84
N ILE A 78 2.01 19.64 -1.65
CA ILE A 78 1.09 20.32 -0.74
C ILE A 78 1.94 21.25 0.14
N GLU A 79 1.67 22.55 0.07
CA GLU A 79 2.54 23.59 0.65
C GLU A 79 2.76 23.43 2.17
N ASP A 80 1.73 22.99 2.90
CA ASP A 80 1.80 22.88 4.35
C ASP A 80 2.54 21.62 4.81
N LYS A 81 3.60 21.80 5.61
CA LYS A 81 4.22 20.68 6.32
C LYS A 81 3.32 20.25 7.49
N PHE A 82 3.38 18.97 7.83
CA PHE A 82 2.85 18.48 9.10
C PHE A 82 3.94 17.77 9.88
N HIS A 83 3.68 17.41 11.13
CA HIS A 83 4.63 16.67 11.95
C HIS A 83 3.91 15.66 12.83
N ILE A 84 4.60 14.60 13.21
CA ILE A 84 4.20 13.76 14.34
C ILE A 84 5.16 13.99 15.50
N ASP A 85 4.65 13.78 16.71
CA ASP A 85 5.46 13.77 17.93
C ASP A 85 5.67 12.31 18.40
N LEU A 86 6.93 11.87 18.35
CA LEU A 86 7.42 10.73 19.12
C LEU A 86 7.95 11.25 20.47
N LYS A 87 8.17 10.38 21.45
CA LYS A 87 8.50 10.76 22.85
C LYS A 87 9.46 11.96 22.96
N ASP A 88 10.68 11.79 22.47
CA ASP A 88 11.73 12.82 22.57
C ASP A 88 12.04 13.49 21.23
N LYS A 89 11.16 13.32 20.22
CA LYS A 89 11.46 13.77 18.85
C LYS A 89 10.23 14.11 18.04
N ARG A 90 10.24 15.31 17.48
CA ARG A 90 9.31 15.74 16.44
C ARG A 90 9.84 15.38 15.06
N ILE A 91 8.99 14.82 14.21
CA ILE A 91 9.35 14.45 12.83
C ILE A 91 8.43 15.17 11.87
N TYR A 92 9.02 15.96 10.98
CA TYR A 92 8.31 16.73 9.97
C TYR A 92 8.14 15.94 8.67
N PHE A 93 7.06 16.22 7.96
CA PHE A 93 6.76 15.66 6.66
C PHE A 93 6.39 16.78 5.70
N LYS A 94 6.87 16.67 4.46
CA LYS A 94 6.20 17.28 3.32
C LYS A 94 5.35 16.22 2.63
N VAL A 95 4.36 16.68 1.87
CA VAL A 95 3.39 15.80 1.22
C VAL A 95 3.34 16.06 -0.27
N TRP A 96 3.45 14.99 -1.03
CA TRP A 96 3.21 14.98 -2.47
C TRP A 96 1.82 14.41 -2.74
N GLN A 97 1.12 14.93 -3.73
CA GLN A 97 -0.16 14.40 -4.19
C GLN A 97 -0.06 13.96 -5.65
N TYR A 98 -0.42 12.70 -5.92
CA TYR A 98 -0.54 12.21 -7.29
C TYR A 98 -1.83 12.74 -7.96
N PRO A 99 -1.76 13.30 -9.18
CA PRO A 99 -2.87 14.07 -9.76
C PRO A 99 -3.94 13.19 -10.42
N LEU A 100 -4.83 12.58 -9.62
CA LEU A 100 -6.08 11.98 -10.08
C LEU A 100 -7.30 12.83 -9.72
N SER A 101 -8.42 12.58 -10.40
CA SER A 101 -9.63 13.43 -10.32
C SER A 101 -10.53 13.14 -9.12
N HIS A 102 -10.71 11.86 -8.75
CA HIS A 102 -11.68 11.45 -7.73
C HIS A 102 -11.02 10.82 -6.50
N SER A 103 -10.05 9.93 -6.72
CA SER A 103 -9.22 9.38 -5.65
C SER A 103 -7.98 10.26 -5.45
N LYS A 104 -7.50 10.36 -4.21
CA LYS A 104 -6.30 11.14 -3.87
C LYS A 104 -5.24 10.19 -3.31
N LEU A 105 -4.01 10.27 -3.80
CA LEU A 105 -2.88 9.52 -3.25
C LEU A 105 -1.86 10.52 -2.71
N PHE A 106 -1.56 10.40 -1.43
CA PHE A 106 -0.59 11.21 -0.71
C PHE A 106 0.67 10.40 -0.46
N LEU A 107 1.82 10.96 -0.84
CA LEU A 107 3.12 10.38 -0.60
C LEU A 107 3.89 11.24 0.40
N PHE A 108 4.20 10.66 1.55
CA PHE A 108 4.93 11.32 2.61
C PHE A 108 6.43 11.28 2.35
N ASP A 109 7.08 12.41 2.62
CA ASP A 109 8.52 12.57 2.48
C ASP A 109 9.09 13.25 3.71
N THR A 110 10.00 12.56 4.40
CA THR A 110 10.72 13.07 5.57
C THR A 110 12.06 13.70 5.21
N ASP A 111 12.44 13.76 3.92
CA ASP A 111 13.68 14.37 3.47
C ASP A 111 13.62 15.92 3.54
N LEU A 112 13.68 16.40 4.78
CA LEU A 112 13.59 17.78 5.20
C LEU A 112 14.75 18.10 6.15
N GLN A 113 15.29 19.33 6.08
CA GLN A 113 16.43 19.73 6.92
C GLN A 113 16.11 19.76 8.41
N GLU A 114 14.82 19.91 8.76
CA GLU A 114 14.31 19.86 10.13
C GLU A 114 14.42 18.47 10.77
N ASN A 115 14.59 17.42 9.98
CA ASN A 115 14.72 16.05 10.44
C ASN A 115 16.19 15.62 10.48
N ASP A 116 16.52 14.78 11.46
CA ASP A 116 17.83 14.14 11.50
C ASP A 116 18.10 13.31 10.23
N PRO A 117 19.35 13.23 9.75
CA PRO A 117 19.71 12.48 8.55
C PRO A 117 19.22 11.01 8.54
N SER A 118 19.18 10.36 9.71
CA SER A 118 18.68 8.99 9.86
C SER A 118 17.18 8.85 9.57
N ILE A 119 16.38 9.90 9.81
CA ILE A 119 14.95 9.92 9.50
C ILE A 119 14.73 10.30 8.05
N ARG A 120 15.46 11.29 7.54
CA ARG A 120 15.35 11.76 6.15
C ARG A 120 15.40 10.62 5.13
N LYS A 121 16.27 9.63 5.35
CA LYS A 121 16.43 8.48 4.44
C LYS A 121 15.25 7.48 4.43
N LEU A 122 14.43 7.42 5.49
CA LEU A 122 13.46 6.33 5.70
C LEU A 122 12.34 6.28 4.65
N THR A 123 11.97 7.43 4.09
CA THR A 123 10.95 7.56 3.04
C THR A 123 11.53 7.59 1.62
N GLY A 124 12.86 7.50 1.52
CA GLY A 124 13.59 7.63 0.25
C GLY A 124 13.63 6.34 -0.57
N ARG A 125 13.70 5.16 0.08
CA ARG A 125 13.79 3.86 -0.59
C ARG A 125 12.84 2.85 0.05
N LEU A 126 12.19 2.05 -0.79
CA LEU A 126 11.25 1.03 -0.38
C LEU A 126 11.99 -0.19 0.18
N TYR A 127 11.54 -0.72 1.32
CA TYR A 127 12.08 -1.93 1.98
C TYR A 127 13.61 -1.96 2.12
N TYR A 128 14.20 -0.82 2.47
CA TYR A 128 15.64 -0.64 2.64
C TYR A 128 15.92 -0.13 4.05
N GLU A 129 15.65 -0.98 5.03
CA GLU A 129 15.92 -0.72 6.44
C GLU A 129 17.11 -1.58 6.90
N GLU A 130 18.11 -0.95 7.50
CA GLU A 130 19.36 -1.63 7.90
C GLU A 130 19.22 -2.43 9.19
N ASN A 131 18.22 -2.10 10.01
CA ASN A 131 18.02 -2.69 11.33
C ASN A 131 16.55 -2.59 11.78
N GLU A 132 16.24 -3.22 12.91
CA GLU A 132 14.89 -3.26 13.49
C GLU A 132 14.35 -1.88 13.87
N GLU A 133 15.22 -0.94 14.27
CA GLU A 133 14.84 0.41 14.67
C GLU A 133 14.37 1.24 13.48
N GLU A 134 15.02 1.14 12.32
CA GLU A 134 14.58 1.79 11.09
C GLU A 134 13.23 1.25 10.60
N LYS A 135 13.02 -0.07 10.69
CA LYS A 135 11.72 -0.69 10.39
C LYS A 135 10.61 -0.18 11.31
N LEU A 136 10.86 -0.15 12.61
CA LEU A 136 9.92 0.37 13.61
C LEU A 136 9.58 1.83 13.31
N LEU A 137 10.59 2.67 13.08
CA LEU A 137 10.39 4.08 12.77
C LEU A 137 9.56 4.24 11.50
N LYS A 138 9.85 3.47 10.44
CA LYS A 138 9.07 3.52 9.20
C LYS A 138 7.59 3.15 9.40
N ASP A 139 7.30 2.12 10.19
CA ASP A 139 5.92 1.73 10.52
C ASP A 139 5.21 2.79 11.39
N LEU A 140 5.92 3.42 12.34
CA LEU A 140 5.42 4.56 13.12
C LEU A 140 5.10 5.77 12.22
N LEU A 141 6.03 6.13 11.33
CA LEU A 141 5.87 7.24 10.38
C LEU A 141 4.66 7.02 9.47
N LEU A 142 4.44 5.80 8.99
CA LEU A 142 3.31 5.49 8.12
C LEU A 142 1.98 5.55 8.87
N GLY A 143 1.88 4.85 10.00
CA GLY A 143 0.63 4.73 10.75
C GLY A 143 0.21 6.02 11.45
N LEU A 144 1.13 6.63 12.21
CA LEU A 144 0.86 7.88 12.93
C LEU A 144 0.79 9.07 11.96
N GLY A 145 1.67 9.11 10.96
CA GLY A 145 1.67 10.16 9.96
C GLY A 145 0.36 10.20 9.17
N ALA A 146 -0.25 9.05 8.87
CA ALA A 146 -1.55 9.02 8.19
C ALA A 146 -2.66 9.65 9.05
N LEU A 147 -2.75 9.31 10.34
CA LEU A 147 -3.74 9.91 11.24
C LEU A 147 -3.57 11.42 11.34
N GLU A 148 -2.34 11.84 11.65
CA GLU A 148 -2.02 13.24 11.88
C GLU A 148 -2.22 14.08 10.62
N PHE A 149 -1.84 13.57 9.46
CA PHE A 149 -2.11 14.21 8.18
C PHE A 149 -3.60 14.46 7.98
N PHE A 150 -4.45 13.45 8.11
CA PHE A 150 -5.88 13.63 7.88
C PHE A 150 -6.52 14.59 8.89
N GLU A 151 -6.07 14.59 10.15
CA GLU A 151 -6.56 15.51 11.17
C GLU A 151 -6.12 16.95 10.93
N ASN A 152 -4.83 17.18 10.66
CA ASN A 152 -4.28 18.51 10.39
C ASN A 152 -4.93 19.15 9.15
N TYR A 153 -5.24 18.34 8.13
CA TYR A 153 -5.87 18.80 6.89
C TYR A 153 -7.41 18.76 6.92
N GLY A 154 -8.04 18.44 8.06
CA GLY A 154 -9.49 18.42 8.19
C GLY A 154 -10.19 17.39 7.28
N ILE A 155 -9.51 16.31 6.92
CA ILE A 155 -10.05 15.25 6.07
C ILE A 155 -10.68 14.17 6.96
N GLU A 156 -12.00 14.22 7.11
CA GLU A 156 -12.71 13.18 7.86
C GLU A 156 -12.66 11.81 7.16
N ILE A 157 -12.09 10.81 7.84
CA ILE A 157 -12.01 9.43 7.36
C ILE A 157 -13.00 8.53 8.13
N ASP A 158 -13.83 7.81 7.36
CA ASP A 158 -14.79 6.84 7.90
C ASP A 158 -14.11 5.53 8.28
N LYS A 159 -13.20 5.06 7.42
CA LYS A 159 -12.50 3.78 7.56
C LYS A 159 -11.03 3.89 7.15
N TYR A 160 -10.15 3.30 7.95
CA TYR A 160 -8.75 3.08 7.64
C TYR A 160 -8.56 1.63 7.21
N HIS A 161 -8.17 1.42 5.97
CA HIS A 161 -7.85 0.12 5.40
C HIS A 161 -6.34 -0.04 5.37
N LEU A 162 -5.82 -0.92 6.21
CA LEU A 162 -4.41 -1.23 6.33
C LEU A 162 -4.06 -2.39 5.40
N ASN A 163 -3.20 -2.12 4.42
CA ASN A 163 -2.71 -3.08 3.46
C ASN A 163 -1.40 -3.70 3.98
N GLU A 164 -1.54 -4.82 4.69
CA GLU A 164 -0.53 -5.41 5.58
C GLU A 164 -0.27 -4.59 6.88
N SER A 165 0.49 -5.15 7.82
CA SER A 165 0.58 -4.63 9.19
C SER A 165 1.38 -3.34 9.39
N HIS A 166 2.07 -2.84 8.36
CA HIS A 166 2.97 -1.68 8.45
C HIS A 166 2.30 -0.41 8.99
N GLY A 167 1.02 -0.17 8.63
CA GLY A 167 0.24 0.94 9.16
C GLY A 167 -0.35 0.69 10.57
N GLY A 168 0.05 -0.38 11.26
CA GLY A 168 -0.63 -0.89 12.45
C GLY A 168 -0.61 0.04 13.66
N PHE A 169 0.40 0.92 13.78
CA PHE A 169 0.45 1.94 14.83
C PHE A 169 -0.75 2.90 14.77
N LEU A 170 -1.38 3.07 13.61
CA LEU A 170 -2.64 3.80 13.47
C LEU A 170 -3.73 3.22 14.38
N ALA A 171 -3.89 1.90 14.40
CA ALA A 171 -4.92 1.25 15.22
C ALA A 171 -4.61 1.35 16.71
N ILE A 172 -3.33 1.28 17.09
CA ILE A 172 -2.88 1.44 18.47
C ILE A 172 -3.14 2.88 18.95
N GLU A 173 -2.90 3.87 18.10
CA GLU A 173 -3.15 5.28 18.42
C GLU A 173 -4.64 5.59 18.53
N LEU A 174 -5.48 5.03 17.65
CA LEU A 174 -6.93 5.09 17.82
C LEU A 174 -7.38 4.46 19.15
N TYR A 175 -6.78 3.33 19.56
CA TYR A 175 -7.07 2.73 20.86
C TYR A 175 -6.66 3.64 22.03
N LYS A 176 -5.49 4.29 21.96
CA LYS A 176 -5.07 5.26 23.00
C LYS A 176 -6.05 6.41 23.15
N ARG A 177 -6.59 6.91 22.04
CA ARG A 177 -7.56 8.02 22.00
C ARG A 177 -8.95 7.60 22.51
N TYR A 178 -9.44 6.43 22.11
CA TYR A 178 -10.79 5.99 22.47
C TYR A 178 -10.89 5.20 23.78
N ARG A 179 -9.82 4.49 24.15
CA ARG A 179 -9.79 3.49 25.23
C ARG A 179 -10.92 2.45 25.12
N ASP A 180 -11.30 2.12 23.89
CA ASP A 180 -12.38 1.20 23.57
C ASP A 180 -12.08 0.49 22.25
N ILE A 181 -11.90 -0.83 22.31
CA ILE A 181 -11.60 -1.67 21.14
C ILE A 181 -12.74 -1.62 20.12
N ASN A 182 -14.01 -1.52 20.55
CA ASN A 182 -15.15 -1.53 19.63
C ASN A 182 -15.15 -0.28 18.75
N LYS A 183 -14.81 0.89 19.31
CA LYS A 183 -14.65 2.13 18.52
C LYS A 183 -13.50 2.03 17.51
N VAL A 184 -12.42 1.34 17.86
CA VAL A 184 -11.31 1.09 16.91
C VAL A 184 -11.77 0.15 15.79
N LYS A 185 -12.49 -0.92 16.12
CA LYS A 185 -13.06 -1.86 15.16
C LYS A 185 -14.02 -1.18 14.17
N GLU A 186 -14.78 -0.20 14.64
CA GLU A 186 -15.63 0.63 13.79
C GLU A 186 -14.84 1.46 12.77
N LYS A 187 -13.54 1.69 12.97
CA LYS A 187 -12.68 2.48 12.08
C LYS A 187 -11.71 1.64 11.24
N VAL A 188 -11.23 0.50 11.72
CA VAL A 188 -10.10 -0.21 11.10
C VAL A 188 -10.53 -1.46 10.31
N VAL A 189 -9.98 -1.58 9.11
CA VAL A 189 -10.03 -2.76 8.23
C VAL A 189 -8.59 -3.22 7.99
N PHE A 190 -8.33 -4.53 8.10
CA PHE A 190 -6.99 -5.10 7.90
C PHE A 190 -7.00 -6.20 6.84
N THR A 191 -6.18 -6.04 5.81
CA THR A 191 -5.90 -7.11 4.85
C THR A 191 -4.52 -7.67 5.07
N THR A 192 -4.42 -9.00 5.17
CA THR A 192 -3.14 -9.70 5.25
C THR A 192 -2.87 -10.50 3.97
N HIS A 193 -1.64 -10.39 3.47
CA HIS A 193 -1.18 -11.01 2.22
C HIS A 193 -0.26 -12.20 2.47
N SER A 194 0.26 -12.30 3.69
CA SER A 194 1.21 -13.30 4.11
C SER A 194 0.67 -14.13 5.26
N ILE A 195 1.24 -15.34 5.39
CA ILE A 195 0.90 -16.27 6.47
C ILE A 195 1.96 -16.22 7.58
N ILE A 196 3.23 -15.96 7.23
CA ILE A 196 4.39 -16.00 8.14
C ILE A 196 5.40 -14.89 7.79
N ALA A 197 5.71 -14.70 6.50
CA ALA A 197 6.69 -13.71 6.05
C ALA A 197 6.11 -12.28 6.09
N GLY A 198 6.80 -11.30 6.67
CA GLY A 198 6.31 -9.92 6.76
C GLY A 198 5.51 -9.59 8.03
N HIS A 199 5.40 -10.53 8.97
CA HIS A 199 4.89 -10.26 10.32
C HIS A 199 6.04 -9.88 11.25
N ASP A 200 6.67 -8.75 10.94
CA ASP A 200 7.72 -8.20 11.79
C ASP A 200 7.17 -7.98 13.21
N SER A 201 8.01 -8.28 14.20
CA SER A 201 7.72 -8.00 15.60
C SER A 201 8.88 -7.23 16.18
N PHE A 202 8.59 -6.30 17.08
CA PHE A 202 9.57 -5.38 17.66
C PHE A 202 9.78 -5.66 19.14
N ASP A 203 11.01 -5.50 19.61
CA ASP A 203 11.28 -5.54 21.05
C ASP A 203 10.55 -4.39 21.75
N TYR A 204 9.81 -4.67 22.84
CA TYR A 204 9.10 -3.60 23.55
C TYR A 204 10.04 -2.54 24.10
N ASN A 205 11.26 -2.89 24.51
CA ASN A 205 12.22 -1.88 24.99
C ASN A 205 12.62 -0.93 23.86
N LEU A 206 12.67 -1.41 22.60
CA LEU A 206 12.91 -0.57 21.44
C LEU A 206 11.71 0.31 21.13
N VAL A 207 10.50 -0.26 21.09
CA VAL A 207 9.26 0.49 20.83
C VAL A 207 9.08 1.62 21.85
N GLU A 208 9.30 1.32 23.12
CA GLU A 208 9.13 2.26 24.24
C GLU A 208 10.16 3.39 24.28
N LYS A 209 11.19 3.37 23.43
CA LYS A 209 12.03 4.56 23.21
C LYS A 209 11.29 5.65 22.44
N TYR A 210 10.37 5.25 21.56
CA TYR A 210 9.73 6.16 20.61
C TYR A 210 8.24 6.34 20.86
N TYR A 211 7.57 5.32 21.38
CA TYR A 211 6.11 5.27 21.44
C TYR A 211 5.60 4.45 22.64
N ASP A 212 4.70 5.05 23.42
CA ASP A 212 4.05 4.37 24.54
C ASP A 212 2.97 3.40 24.05
N VAL A 213 3.17 2.11 24.29
CA VAL A 213 2.17 1.08 23.98
C VAL A 213 1.31 0.81 25.22
N PRO A 214 -0.04 0.96 25.14
CA PRO A 214 -0.91 0.65 26.27
C PRO A 214 -0.76 -0.80 26.76
N GLY A 215 -0.85 -1.02 28.06
CA GLY A 215 -0.67 -2.33 28.67
C GLY A 215 -1.64 -3.38 28.10
N GLU A 216 -2.88 -2.98 27.81
CA GLU A 216 -3.89 -3.84 27.19
C GLU A 216 -3.47 -4.29 25.79
N ILE A 217 -2.82 -3.41 25.01
CA ILE A 217 -2.27 -3.76 23.69
C ILE A 217 -1.08 -4.70 23.84
N LYS A 218 -0.22 -4.50 24.85
CA LYS A 218 0.89 -5.42 25.13
C LYS A 218 0.38 -6.83 25.44
N SER A 219 -0.76 -6.96 26.11
CA SER A 219 -1.39 -8.26 26.39
C SER A 219 -1.85 -8.99 25.13
N LEU A 220 -2.17 -8.29 24.03
CA LEU A 220 -2.56 -8.89 22.75
C LEU A 220 -1.37 -9.47 21.97
N SER A 221 -0.15 -8.98 22.25
CA SER A 221 1.09 -9.47 21.66
C SER A 221 2.17 -9.59 22.74
N PRO A 222 2.15 -10.66 23.55
CA PRO A 222 3.12 -10.81 24.64
C PRO A 222 4.55 -10.94 24.11
N ASN A 223 5.52 -10.53 24.94
CA ASN A 223 6.97 -10.57 24.72
C ASN A 223 7.52 -9.57 23.69
N ARG A 224 6.94 -9.53 22.48
CA ARG A 224 7.33 -8.60 21.40
C ARG A 224 6.08 -8.04 20.74
N LEU A 225 6.14 -6.78 20.29
CA LEU A 225 5.02 -6.15 19.61
C LEU A 225 4.91 -6.69 18.18
N SER A 226 3.89 -7.51 17.91
CA SER A 226 3.50 -7.90 16.56
C SER A 226 2.29 -7.08 16.14
N LEU A 227 2.48 -6.16 15.18
CA LEU A 227 1.39 -5.34 14.67
C LEU A 227 0.29 -6.19 14.04
N THR A 228 0.64 -7.29 13.37
CA THR A 228 -0.34 -8.25 12.84
C THR A 228 -1.25 -8.79 13.94
N LYS A 229 -0.70 -9.34 15.03
CA LYS A 229 -1.51 -9.88 16.14
C LYS A 229 -2.44 -8.81 16.73
N VAL A 230 -1.92 -7.60 16.92
CA VAL A 230 -2.70 -6.45 17.39
C VAL A 230 -3.82 -6.11 16.40
N LEU A 231 -3.55 -6.06 15.10
CA LEU A 231 -4.55 -5.74 14.08
C LEU A 231 -5.65 -6.80 13.95
N PHE A 232 -5.33 -8.08 14.17
CA PHE A 232 -6.33 -9.13 14.28
C PHE A 232 -7.31 -8.92 15.43
N GLU A 233 -6.95 -8.14 16.45
CA GLU A 233 -7.82 -7.82 17.60
C GLU A 233 -8.50 -6.46 17.47
N LEU A 234 -7.82 -5.47 16.88
CA LEU A 234 -8.32 -4.09 16.79
C LEU A 234 -9.14 -3.81 15.53
N SER A 235 -9.03 -4.63 14.49
CA SER A 235 -9.75 -4.42 13.23
C SER A 235 -11.17 -4.99 13.31
N GLY A 236 -12.15 -4.23 12.82
CA GLY A 236 -13.55 -4.69 12.76
C GLY A 236 -13.83 -5.60 11.58
N PHE A 237 -12.97 -5.55 10.56
CA PHE A 237 -12.97 -6.48 9.43
C PHE A 237 -11.54 -6.90 9.13
N VAL A 238 -11.31 -8.21 9.02
CA VAL A 238 -10.03 -8.79 8.64
C VAL A 238 -10.26 -9.70 7.45
N ASN A 239 -9.48 -9.54 6.39
CA ASN A 239 -9.59 -10.39 5.22
C ASN A 239 -8.24 -10.91 4.70
N ALA A 240 -8.29 -12.13 4.20
CA ALA A 240 -7.29 -12.71 3.33
C ALA A 240 -7.52 -12.30 1.86
N VAL A 241 -6.55 -12.61 0.99
CA VAL A 241 -6.56 -12.24 -0.43
C VAL A 241 -7.09 -13.33 -1.38
N SER A 242 -7.51 -14.47 -0.84
CA SER A 242 -8.21 -15.54 -1.57
C SER A 242 -8.88 -16.50 -0.60
N TYR A 243 -9.80 -17.33 -1.11
CA TYR A 243 -10.47 -18.35 -0.29
C TYR A 243 -9.48 -19.34 0.35
N LYS A 244 -8.51 -19.83 -0.43
CA LYS A 244 -7.47 -20.74 0.10
C LYS A 244 -6.57 -20.04 1.11
N HIS A 245 -6.20 -18.79 0.86
CA HIS A 245 -5.42 -18.01 1.80
C HIS A 245 -6.16 -17.86 3.13
N LYS A 246 -7.46 -17.53 3.09
CA LYS A 246 -8.32 -17.49 4.29
C LYS A 246 -8.20 -18.77 5.11
N ILE A 247 -8.39 -19.94 4.51
CA ILE A 247 -8.34 -21.23 5.24
C ILE A 247 -7.03 -21.36 6.01
N ILE A 248 -5.91 -20.99 5.37
CA ILE A 248 -4.58 -21.07 5.99
C ILE A 248 -4.43 -20.01 7.08
N THR A 249 -4.82 -18.76 6.82
CA THR A 249 -4.79 -17.67 7.79
C THR A 249 -5.61 -18.02 9.04
N GLU A 250 -6.82 -18.56 8.89
CA GLU A 250 -7.65 -18.98 10.00
C GLU A 250 -6.99 -20.07 10.84
N SER A 251 -6.32 -21.02 10.18
CA SER A 251 -5.57 -22.09 10.86
C SER A 251 -4.35 -21.57 11.63
N VAL A 252 -3.61 -20.61 11.08
CA VAL A 252 -2.37 -20.11 11.69
C VAL A 252 -2.65 -19.18 12.86
N TYR A 253 -3.65 -18.30 12.72
CA TYR A 253 -3.99 -17.32 13.76
C TYR A 253 -5.09 -17.80 14.70
N ASN A 254 -5.68 -18.97 14.44
CA ASN A 254 -6.84 -19.51 15.16
C ASN A 254 -7.98 -18.48 15.30
N LYS A 255 -8.24 -17.76 14.21
CA LYS A 255 -9.23 -16.68 14.13
C LYS A 255 -9.98 -16.72 12.83
N LYS A 256 -11.29 -16.52 12.90
CA LYS A 256 -12.11 -16.38 11.69
C LYS A 256 -11.81 -15.08 10.98
N VAL A 257 -11.62 -15.17 9.66
CA VAL A 257 -11.43 -14.01 8.79
C VAL A 257 -12.31 -14.13 7.55
N ASP A 258 -12.49 -13.03 6.84
CA ASP A 258 -13.10 -13.06 5.51
C ASP A 258 -12.04 -13.23 4.41
N TYR A 259 -12.47 -13.22 3.15
CA TYR A 259 -11.57 -13.12 2.02
C TYR A 259 -12.13 -12.18 0.96
N VAL A 260 -11.22 -11.43 0.33
CA VAL A 260 -11.48 -10.67 -0.88
C VAL A 260 -10.47 -11.17 -1.90
N THR A 261 -10.93 -11.84 -2.95
CA THR A 261 -10.03 -12.34 -3.98
C THR A 261 -9.40 -11.15 -4.71
N ASN A 262 -8.06 -11.10 -4.77
CA ASN A 262 -7.35 -10.06 -5.50
C ASN A 262 -7.83 -9.98 -6.96
N GLY A 263 -7.89 -8.75 -7.46
CA GLY A 263 -8.18 -8.44 -8.85
C GLY A 263 -7.11 -7.50 -9.41
N VAL A 264 -7.16 -7.30 -10.72
CA VAL A 264 -6.33 -6.33 -11.43
C VAL A 264 -7.23 -5.32 -12.13
N TYR A 265 -6.74 -4.09 -12.30
CA TYR A 265 -7.45 -3.06 -13.07
C TYR A 265 -7.26 -3.37 -14.56
N HIS A 266 -8.20 -4.12 -15.15
CA HIS A 266 -8.03 -4.76 -16.46
C HIS A 266 -7.66 -3.79 -17.58
N LEU A 267 -8.13 -2.54 -17.53
CA LEU A 267 -7.77 -1.49 -18.51
C LEU A 267 -6.27 -1.16 -18.53
N ARG A 268 -5.57 -1.31 -17.40
CA ARG A 268 -4.12 -1.11 -17.30
C ARG A 268 -3.32 -2.30 -17.84
N TRP A 269 -3.89 -3.51 -17.78
CA TRP A 269 -3.18 -4.76 -18.06
C TRP A 269 -3.44 -5.33 -19.45
N ILE A 270 -4.23 -4.64 -20.29
CA ILE A 270 -4.55 -5.10 -21.64
C ILE A 270 -3.73 -4.30 -22.66
N ASN A 271 -3.03 -5.01 -23.54
CA ASN A 271 -2.29 -4.41 -24.63
C ASN A 271 -3.24 -3.71 -25.61
N LYS A 272 -2.93 -2.46 -26.01
CA LYS A 272 -3.74 -1.65 -26.96
C LYS A 272 -4.12 -2.39 -28.25
N LYS A 273 -3.28 -3.29 -28.76
CA LYS A 273 -3.58 -4.07 -29.98
C LYS A 273 -4.60 -5.19 -29.71
N ILE A 274 -4.60 -5.74 -28.49
CA ILE A 274 -5.60 -6.72 -28.06
C ILE A 274 -6.94 -6.05 -27.77
N GLU A 275 -6.93 -4.80 -27.29
CA GLU A 275 -8.17 -4.03 -27.06
C GLU A 275 -9.05 -3.98 -28.31
N TYR A 276 -8.46 -3.81 -29.50
CA TYR A 276 -9.21 -3.84 -30.77
C TYR A 276 -10.05 -5.12 -30.94
N LEU A 277 -9.53 -6.29 -30.53
CA LEU A 277 -10.31 -7.53 -30.56
C LEU A 277 -11.46 -7.47 -29.55
N TYR A 278 -11.22 -6.94 -28.36
CA TYR A 278 -12.26 -6.86 -27.34
C TYR A 278 -13.34 -5.83 -27.68
N ASP A 279 -12.96 -4.70 -28.27
CA ASP A 279 -13.90 -3.69 -28.77
C ASP A 279 -14.77 -4.26 -29.92
N THR A 280 -14.21 -5.17 -30.73
CA THR A 280 -14.93 -5.83 -31.85
C THR A 280 -15.86 -6.96 -31.38
N TYR A 281 -15.38 -7.83 -30.49
CA TYR A 281 -16.05 -9.10 -30.16
C TYR A 281 -16.70 -9.12 -28.77
N LEU A 282 -16.29 -8.25 -27.86
CA LEU A 282 -16.71 -8.21 -26.45
C LEU A 282 -17.26 -6.83 -26.07
N ASN A 283 -18.27 -6.35 -26.81
CA ASN A 283 -18.85 -5.02 -26.57
C ASN A 283 -19.19 -4.78 -25.09
N GLY A 284 -18.75 -3.63 -24.55
CA GLY A 284 -18.93 -3.24 -23.15
C GLY A 284 -17.87 -3.76 -22.17
N TRP A 285 -16.86 -4.53 -22.60
CA TRP A 285 -15.84 -5.14 -21.72
C TRP A 285 -15.10 -4.15 -20.80
N ARG A 286 -14.97 -2.89 -21.23
CA ARG A 286 -14.28 -1.84 -20.46
C ARG A 286 -14.98 -1.54 -19.13
N ASN A 287 -16.31 -1.58 -19.12
CA ASN A 287 -17.13 -1.34 -17.93
C ASN A 287 -17.56 -2.64 -17.26
N GLU A 288 -17.65 -3.74 -18.02
CA GLU A 288 -18.12 -5.03 -17.55
C GLU A 288 -17.04 -6.11 -17.76
N PRO A 289 -16.08 -6.30 -16.84
CA PRO A 289 -15.03 -7.31 -16.99
C PRO A 289 -15.60 -8.74 -17.09
N GLY A 290 -16.83 -8.97 -16.65
CA GLY A 290 -17.55 -10.24 -16.87
C GLY A 290 -17.68 -10.64 -18.35
N LYS A 291 -17.56 -9.71 -19.30
CA LYS A 291 -17.56 -10.02 -20.75
C LYS A 291 -16.42 -10.95 -21.16
N PHE A 292 -15.33 -11.03 -20.40
CA PHE A 292 -14.23 -11.93 -20.71
C PHE A 292 -14.63 -13.42 -20.66
N ALA A 293 -15.72 -13.77 -19.98
CA ALA A 293 -16.29 -15.12 -20.05
C ALA A 293 -16.69 -15.55 -21.48
N TYR A 294 -16.92 -14.58 -22.36
CA TYR A 294 -17.27 -14.81 -23.77
C TYR A 294 -16.07 -14.71 -24.71
N ALA A 295 -14.83 -14.68 -24.22
CA ALA A 295 -13.63 -14.55 -25.06
C ALA A 295 -13.52 -15.62 -26.17
N GLN A 296 -14.20 -16.75 -26.02
CA GLN A 296 -14.33 -17.78 -27.06
C GLN A 296 -15.08 -17.32 -28.33
N SER A 297 -15.81 -16.19 -28.28
CA SER A 297 -16.47 -15.58 -29.44
C SER A 297 -15.48 -14.90 -30.39
N ILE A 298 -14.26 -14.59 -29.92
CA ILE A 298 -13.24 -13.92 -30.73
C ILE A 298 -12.81 -14.83 -31.87
N ASN A 299 -12.78 -14.30 -33.09
CA ASN A 299 -12.31 -15.06 -34.24
C ASN A 299 -10.87 -15.54 -34.04
N ARG A 300 -10.67 -16.86 -34.05
CA ARG A 300 -9.37 -17.47 -33.77
C ARG A 300 -8.27 -17.04 -34.75
N LYS A 301 -8.56 -16.89 -36.05
CA LYS A 301 -7.56 -16.48 -37.04
C LYS A 301 -7.11 -15.04 -36.80
N GLU A 302 -8.06 -14.16 -36.47
CA GLU A 302 -7.78 -12.76 -36.15
C GLU A 302 -7.01 -12.62 -34.83
N PHE A 303 -7.41 -13.36 -33.79
CA PHE A 303 -6.69 -13.41 -32.53
C PHE A 303 -5.23 -13.84 -32.71
N ILE A 304 -4.98 -14.90 -33.49
CA ILE A 304 -3.61 -15.36 -33.78
C ILE A 304 -2.81 -14.28 -34.52
N LYS A 305 -3.43 -13.59 -35.49
CA LYS A 305 -2.78 -12.49 -36.21
C LYS A 305 -2.35 -11.37 -35.26
N VAL A 306 -3.26 -10.87 -34.43
CA VAL A 306 -2.97 -9.80 -33.46
C VAL A 306 -1.94 -10.26 -32.42
N LYS A 307 -2.08 -11.48 -31.89
CA LYS A 307 -1.11 -12.07 -30.95
C LYS A 307 0.29 -12.14 -31.55
N ASN A 308 0.43 -12.47 -32.83
CA ASN A 308 1.73 -12.49 -33.49
C ASN A 308 2.33 -11.09 -33.67
N ILE A 309 1.50 -10.06 -33.86
CA ILE A 309 1.96 -8.67 -33.87
C ILE A 309 2.49 -8.28 -32.49
N VAL A 310 1.73 -8.54 -31.42
CA VAL A 310 2.17 -8.26 -30.04
C VAL A 310 3.45 -9.01 -29.69
N ARG A 311 3.59 -10.26 -30.13
CA ARG A 311 4.83 -11.03 -29.98
C ARG A 311 6.01 -10.41 -30.71
N LYS A 312 5.78 -9.87 -31.91
CA LYS A 312 6.82 -9.17 -32.65
C LYS A 312 7.27 -7.92 -31.91
N ASP A 313 6.33 -7.11 -31.41
CA ASP A 313 6.69 -5.92 -30.62
C ASP A 313 7.54 -6.27 -29.40
N LEU A 314 7.26 -7.40 -28.74
CA LEU A 314 8.03 -7.87 -27.60
C LEU A 314 9.45 -8.33 -27.97
N ILE A 315 9.65 -8.87 -29.18
CA ILE A 315 10.98 -9.22 -29.69
C ILE A 315 11.77 -7.96 -30.04
N ASP A 316 11.07 -6.91 -30.49
CA ASP A 316 11.67 -5.64 -30.91
C ASP A 316 11.97 -4.68 -29.72
N TYR A 317 11.42 -4.94 -28.52
CA TYR A 317 11.62 -4.15 -27.28
C TYR A 317 12.91 -4.55 -26.55
#